data_AF-A0A5M3XG43-F1
#
_entry.id   AF-A0A5M3XG43-F1
#
_cell.length_a   1.000
_cell.length_b   1.000
_cell.length_c   1.000
_cell.angle_alpha   90.00
_cell.angle_beta   90.00
_cell.angle_gamma   90.00
#
_symmetry.space_group_name_H-M   'P 1'
#
loop_
_entity.id
_entity.type
_entity.pdbx_description
1 polymer ?
#
loop_
_entity_poly.entity_id
_entity_poly.type
_entity_poly.pdbx_seq_one_letter_code
_entity_poly.pdbx_strand_id
1 'polypeptide(L)' 'MRTFNHVVIFNNCPFAHNIKIIWNNAPDTECYRLGSGRTWDKAAYSWPFASYDTTVLC' A
#
# COMPACT_ATOMS: atom_id res chain seq x y z
N MET A 1 -7.45 4.70 -21.61
CA MET A 1 -6.80 3.84 -20.60
C MET A 1 -7.13 4.41 -19.23
N ARG A 2 -7.71 3.64 -18.31
CA ARG A 2 -7.87 4.08 -16.92
C ARG A 2 -6.54 3.82 -16.22
N THR A 3 -5.77 4.87 -15.94
CA THR A 3 -4.55 4.81 -15.15
C THR A 3 -4.96 4.78 -13.68
N PHE A 4 -4.68 3.68 -13.00
CA PHE A 4 -4.88 3.57 -11.55
C PHE A 4 -3.54 3.75 -10.86
N ASN A 5 -3.54 4.39 -9.69
CA ASN A 5 -2.33 4.50 -8.91
C ASN A 5 -1.96 3.11 -8.37
N HIS A 6 -0.75 2.68 -8.70
CA HIS A 6 -0.14 1.41 -8.34
C HIS A 6 1.07 1.70 -7.46
N VAL A 7 1.09 1.10 -6.27
CA VAL A 7 2.12 1.28 -5.25
C VAL A 7 2.73 -0.08 -4.95
N VAL A 8 4.06 -0.10 -4.92
CA VAL A 8 4.85 -1.30 -4.62
C VAL A 8 5.68 -1.00 -3.38
N ILE A 9 5.46 -1.76 -2.31
CA ILE A 9 6.16 -1.58 -1.03
C ILE A 9 7.08 -2.77 -0.81
N PHE A 10 8.36 -2.50 -0.58
CA PHE A 10 9.35 -3.52 -0.23
C PHE A 10 9.77 -3.37 1.23
N ASN A 11 9.64 -4.45 2.01
CA ASN A 11 10.12 -4.47 3.39
C ASN A 11 11.59 -4.86 3.44
N ASN A 12 12.47 -3.86 3.54
CA ASN A 12 13.91 -4.04 3.72
C ASN A 12 14.33 -4.22 5.19
N CYS A 13 13.39 -4.25 6.13
CA CYS A 13 13.69 -4.52 7.53
C CYS A 13 13.92 -6.02 7.75
N PRO A 14 14.74 -6.42 8.75
CA PRO A 14 14.99 -7.83 9.06
C PRO A 14 13.77 -8.55 9.69
N PHE A 15 12.70 -7.83 10.00
CA PHE A 15 11.50 -8.35 10.64
C PHE A 15 10.25 -8.09 9.80
N ALA A 16 9.19 -8.86 10.08
CA ALA A 16 7.89 -8.62 9.49
C ALA A 16 7.18 -7.44 10.19
N HIS A 17 6.58 -6.55 9.41
CA HIS A 17 5.82 -5.42 9.90
C HIS A 17 4.36 -5.52 9.45
N ASN A 18 3.43 -5.09 10.29
CA ASN A 18 2.06 -4.88 9.86
C ASN A 18 1.98 -3.44 9.36
N ILE A 19 1.57 -3.24 8.11
CA ILE A 19 1.49 -1.93 7.48
C ILE A 19 0.13 -1.75 6.81
N LYS A 20 -0.29 -0.51 6.65
CA LYS A 20 -1.38 -0.14 5.75
C LYS A 20 -1.01 1.09 4.92
N ILE A 21 -1.59 1.18 3.74
CA ILE A 21 -1.48 2.33 2.85
C ILE A 21 -2.63 3.28 3.14
N ILE A 22 -2.28 4.53 3.38
CA ILE A 22 -3.21 5.66 3.41
C ILE A 22 -3.31 6.19 1.98
N TRP A 23 -4.53 6.32 1.49
CA TRP A 23 -4.80 6.87 0.17
C TRP A 23 -5.48 8.23 0.30
N ASN A 24 -5.11 9.16 -0.56
CA ASN A 24 -5.90 10.36 -0.80
C ASN A 24 -7.04 10.01 -1.77
N ASN A 25 -8.27 10.47 -1.50
CA ASN A 25 -9.46 10.21 -2.33
C ASN A 25 -9.85 8.73 -2.52
N ALA A 26 -9.43 7.86 -1.59
CA ALA A 26 -9.84 6.46 -1.49
C ALA A 26 -9.79 6.00 -0.03
N PRO A 27 -10.50 4.93 0.34
CA PRO A 27 -10.34 4.30 1.64
C PRO A 27 -8.93 3.72 1.81
N ASP A 28 -8.42 3.81 3.03
CA ASP A 28 -7.21 3.12 3.48
C ASP A 28 -7.28 1.62 3.19
N THR A 29 -6.12 0.99 3.03
CA THR A 29 -6.07 -0.47 3.02
C THR A 29 -6.23 -1.04 4.43
N GLU A 30 -6.66 -2.28 4.51
CA GLU A 30 -6.53 -3.07 5.74
C GLU A 30 -5.05 -3.25 6.13
N CYS A 31 -4.81 -3.56 7.41
CA CYS A 31 -3.48 -3.90 7.89
C CYS A 31 -3.01 -5.21 7.28
N TYR A 32 -1.86 -5.16 6.61
CA TYR A 32 -1.23 -6.29 5.95
C TYR A 32 0.10 -6.59 6.61
N ARG A 33 0.33 -7.86 6.95
CA ARG A 33 1.60 -8.33 7.49
C ARG A 33 2.60 -8.56 6.35
N LEU A 34 3.51 -7.61 6.16
CA LEU A 34 4.58 -7.70 5.18
C LEU A 34 5.85 -8.33 5.80
N GLY A 35 6.19 -9.54 5.35
CA GLY A 35 7.39 -10.25 5.78
C GLY A 35 8.70 -9.54 5.40
N SER A 36 9.78 -9.84 6.13
CA SER A 36 11.14 -9.37 5.78
C SER A 36 11.52 -9.81 4.37
N GLY A 37 12.07 -8.90 3.57
CA GLY A 37 12.50 -9.16 2.19
C GLY A 37 11.35 -9.49 1.23
N ARG A 38 10.10 -9.16 1.60
CA ARG A 38 8.92 -9.35 0.73
C ARG A 38 8.45 -8.02 0.16
N THR A 39 7.77 -8.13 -0.98
CA THR A 39 7.11 -7.02 -1.66
C THR A 39 5.60 -7.15 -1.52
N TRP A 40 4.92 -6.02 -1.43
CA TRP A 40 3.47 -5.91 -1.47
C TRP A 40 3.04 -4.93 -2.56
N ASP A 41 2.29 -5.44 -3.52
CA ASP A 41 1.75 -4.68 -4.64
C ASP A 41 0.28 -4.35 -4.38
N LYS A 42 -0.08 -3.07 -4.43
CA LYS A 42 -1.46 -2.60 -4.28
C LYS A 42 -1.80 -1.51 -5.28
N ALA A 43 -3.01 -1.62 -5.84
CA ALA A 43 -3.58 -0.60 -6.70
C ALA A 43 -4.98 -0.21 -6.22
N ALA A 44 -5.31 1.07 -6.41
CA ALA A 44 -6.63 1.61 -6.11
C ALA A 44 -7.58 1.49 -7.32
N TYR A 45 -7.84 0.25 -7.77
CA TYR A 45 -8.58 -0.03 -9.02
C TYR A 45 -10.01 0.56 -9.08
N SER A 46 -10.68 0.71 -7.93
CA SER A 46 -12.05 1.22 -7.87
C SER A 46 -12.13 2.74 -7.76
N TRP A 47 -10.98 3.42 -7.61
CA TRP A 47 -10.92 4.83 -7.23
C TRP A 47 -10.04 5.61 -8.23
N PRO A 48 -10.64 6.21 -9.27
CA PRO A 48 -9.90 6.80 -10.40
C PRO A 48 -9.03 8.00 -10.02
N PHE A 49 -9.31 8.66 -8.90
CA PHE A 49 -8.52 9.80 -8.39
C PHE A 49 -7.75 9.47 -7.12
N ALA A 50 -7.69 8.19 -6.74
CA ALA A 50 -6.94 7.79 -5.57
C ALA A 50 -5.46 8.00 -5.81
N SER A 51 -4.76 8.70 -4.92
CA SER A 51 -3.31 8.84 -4.95
C SER A 51 -2.70 8.35 -3.65
N TYR A 52 -1.49 7.82 -3.74
CA TYR A 52 -0.74 7.42 -2.56
C TYR A 52 -0.50 8.62 -1.66
N ASP A 53 -0.79 8.49 -0.37
CA ASP A 53 -0.43 9.49 0.64
C ASP A 53 0.81 9.03 1.42
N THR A 54 0.64 7.97 2.21
CA THR A 54 1.70 7.45 3.08
C THR A 54 1.46 5.98 3.43
N THR A 55 2.48 5.35 4.00
CA THR A 55 2.39 4.01 4.59
C THR A 55 2.63 4.14 6.08
N VAL A 56 1.73 3.58 6.88
CA VAL A 56 1.83 3.63 8.34
C VAL A 56 1.87 2.22 8.92
N LEU A 57 2.46 2.10 10.11
CA LEU A 57 2.46 0.87 10.87
C LEU A 57 1.08 0.64 11.49
N CYS A 58 0.68 -0.63 11.47
CA CYS A 58 -0.24 -1.23 12.41
C CYS A 58 0.57 -2.09 13.40
#